data_AF-A0A935KT01-F1
#
_entry.id   AF-A0A935KT01-F1
#
_cell.length_a   1.000
_cell.length_b   1.000
_cell.length_c   1.000
_cell.angle_alpha   90.00
_cell.angle_beta   90.00
_cell.angle_gamma   90.00
#
_symmetry.space_group_name_H-M   'P 1'
#
loop_
_entity.id
_entity.type
_entity.pdbx_description
1 polymer ?
#
loop_
_entity_poly.entity_id
_entity_poly.type
_entity_poly.pdbx_seq_one_letter_code
_entity_poly.pdbx_strand_id
1 'polypeptide(L)'
;MCLICLPFVYDKLLVNSTQLVNLLFMGVFQLGISYLIFNEGLKYVSATESMIIAMLEAVLNPIWVFMGVGEVPTTYSIIGSVIILLAVLWRTLMVKPDEKLRIVD
;
A
#
# COMPACT_ATOMS: atom_id res chain seq x y z
N MET A 1 -9.16 -15.63 5.57
CA MET A 1 -7.71 -15.81 5.79
C MET A 1 -7.36 -16.34 7.19
N CYS A 2 -7.83 -15.76 8.29
CA CYS A 2 -7.51 -16.26 9.65
C CYS A 2 -7.82 -17.76 9.88
N LEU A 3 -9.01 -18.25 9.49
CA LEU A 3 -9.38 -19.66 9.63
C LEU A 3 -8.47 -20.61 8.82
N ILE A 4 -7.92 -20.15 7.70
CA ILE A 4 -7.03 -20.93 6.82
C ILE A 4 -5.60 -20.95 7.39
N CYS A 5 -5.14 -19.87 8.03
CA CYS A 5 -3.81 -19.80 8.65
C CYS A 5 -3.74 -20.43 10.04
N LEU A 6 -4.86 -20.57 10.77
CA LEU A 6 -4.92 -21.14 12.12
C LEU A 6 -4.21 -22.51 12.26
N PRO A 7 -4.39 -23.50 11.36
CA PRO A 7 -3.69 -24.78 11.47
C PRO A 7 -2.17 -24.69 11.29
N PHE A 8 -1.66 -23.64 10.61
CA PHE A 8 -0.22 -23.45 10.38
C PHE A 8 0.49 -22.67 11.50
N VAL A 9 -0.27 -21.92 12.32
CA VAL A 9 0.28 -21.00 13.34
C VAL A 9 -0.06 -21.48 14.76
N TYR A 10 -0.76 -22.61 14.89
CA TYR A 10 -1.21 -23.18 16.17
C TYR A 10 -0.09 -23.30 17.21
N ASP A 11 1.10 -23.80 16.81
CA ASP A 11 2.26 -23.96 17.72
C ASP A 11 2.96 -22.63 18.07
N LYS A 12 2.69 -21.55 17.34
CA LYS A 12 3.32 -20.23 17.52
C LYS A 12 2.36 -19.17 18.07
N LEU A 13 1.22 -19.59 18.61
CA LEU A 13 0.20 -18.68 19.15
C LEU A 13 0.58 -18.04 20.50
N LEU A 14 1.70 -18.47 21.10
CA LEU A 14 2.24 -17.85 22.32
C LEU A 14 2.90 -16.52 21.97
N VAL A 15 2.06 -15.48 21.90
CA VAL A 15 2.48 -14.10 21.64
C VAL A 15 3.19 -13.54 22.88
N ASN A 16 4.42 -13.07 22.71
CA ASN A 16 5.16 -12.39 23.76
C ASN A 16 4.61 -10.96 23.98
N SER A 17 4.74 -10.41 25.19
CA SER A 17 4.27 -9.05 25.53
C SER A 17 4.78 -7.98 24.56
N THR A 18 6.03 -8.08 24.10
CA THR A 18 6.59 -7.16 23.10
C THR A 18 5.91 -7.29 21.73
N GLN A 19 5.57 -8.51 21.32
CA GLN A 19 4.88 -8.76 20.05
C GLN A 19 3.44 -8.24 20.10
N LEU A 20 2.78 -8.37 21.25
CA LEU A 20 1.43 -7.82 21.45
C LEU A 20 1.43 -6.29 21.36
N VAL A 21 2.41 -5.62 21.97
CA VAL A 21 2.55 -4.17 21.89
C VAL A 21 2.83 -3.73 20.45
N ASN A 22 3.75 -4.40 19.74
CA ASN A 22 4.03 -4.10 18.35
C ASN A 22 2.81 -4.31 17.45
N LEU A 23 2.04 -5.39 17.67
CA LEU A 23 0.82 -5.66 16.92
C LEU A 23 -0.23 -4.56 17.13
N LEU A 24 -0.45 -4.14 18.37
CA LEU A 24 -1.38 -3.05 18.69
C LEU A 24 -0.91 -1.73 18.09
N PHE A 25 0.39 -1.43 18.17
CA PHE A 25 0.95 -0.21 17.61
C PHE A 25 0.77 -0.15 16.09
N MET A 26 1.15 -1.22 15.37
CA MET A 26 0.98 -1.30 13.91
C MET A 26 -0.52 -1.28 13.52
N GLY A 27 -1.37 -1.98 14.27
CA GLY A 27 -2.81 -2.00 14.01
C GLY A 27 -3.49 -0.65 14.20
N VAL A 28 -3.26 0.01 15.34
CA VAL A 28 -3.93 1.27 15.69
C VAL A 28 -3.29 2.46 14.99
N PHE A 29 -1.98 2.64 15.14
CA PHE A 29 -1.31 3.86 14.67
C PHE A 29 -0.94 3.79 13.20
N GLN A 30 -0.32 2.70 12.75
CA GLN A 30 0.14 2.60 11.36
C GLN A 30 -1.02 2.37 10.38
N LEU A 31 -1.94 1.46 10.69
CA LEU A 31 -3.07 1.15 9.82
C LEU A 31 -4.33 1.94 10.17
N GLY A 32 -4.80 1.85 11.42
CA GLY A 32 -6.08 2.43 11.84
C GLY A 32 -6.19 3.93 11.57
N ILE A 33 -5.28 4.72 12.13
CA ILE A 33 -5.27 6.19 11.96
C ILE A 33 -5.08 6.56 10.48
N SER A 34 -4.15 5.90 9.78
CA SER A 34 -3.85 6.18 8.39
C SER A 34 -5.08 5.97 7.49
N TYR A 35 -5.82 4.87 7.69
CA TYR A 35 -7.05 4.60 6.95
C TYR A 35 -8.20 5.55 7.32
N LEU A 36 -8.31 6.00 8.57
CA LEU A 36 -9.32 6.98 8.95
C LEU A 36 -9.12 8.30 8.19
N ILE A 37 -7.89 8.80 8.15
CA ILE A 37 -7.54 10.02 7.42
C ILE A 37 -7.73 9.82 5.91
N PHE A 38 -7.28 8.68 5.38
CA PHE A 38 -7.42 8.35 3.96
C PHE A 38 -8.88 8.29 3.52
N ASN A 39 -9.74 7.63 4.29
CA ASN A 39 -11.16 7.49 3.97
C ASN A 39 -11.92 8.82 4.07
N GLU A 40 -11.55 9.69 5.01
CA GLU A 40 -12.08 11.06 5.03
C GLU A 40 -11.60 11.87 3.82
N GLY A 41 -10.33 11.75 3.44
CA GLY A 41 -9.76 12.41 2.26
C GLY A 41 -10.43 12.01 0.95
N LEU A 42 -10.79 10.73 0.79
CA LEU A 42 -11.48 10.21 -0.39
C LEU A 42 -12.81 10.91 -0.68
N LYS A 43 -13.48 11.47 0.33
CA LYS A 43 -14.74 12.21 0.12
C LYS A 43 -14.56 13.53 -0.62
N TYR A 44 -13.35 14.06 -0.64
CA TYR A 44 -13.01 15.36 -1.23
C TYR A 44 -12.32 15.24 -2.59
N VAL A 45 -12.03 14.02 -3.05
CA VAL A 45 -11.16 13.74 -4.19
C VAL A 45 -11.95 12.92 -5.23
N SER A 46 -11.86 13.30 -6.51
CA SER A 46 -12.57 12.60 -7.58
C SER A 46 -12.03 11.18 -7.79
N ALA A 47 -12.83 10.30 -8.43
CA ALA A 47 -12.43 8.91 -8.69
C ALA A 47 -11.11 8.78 -9.47
N THR A 48 -10.83 9.73 -10.37
CA THR A 48 -9.58 9.76 -11.14
C THR A 48 -8.40 10.15 -10.27
N GLU A 49 -8.56 11.15 -9.42
CA GLU A 49 -7.50 11.62 -8.52
C GLU A 49 -7.19 10.57 -7.44
N SER A 50 -8.19 9.87 -6.91
CA SER A 50 -7.97 8.79 -5.95
C SER A 50 -7.20 7.61 -6.55
N MET A 51 -7.44 7.26 -7.82
CA MET A 51 -6.62 6.29 -8.55
C MET A 51 -5.17 6.75 -8.70
N ILE A 52 -4.94 8.03 -9.01
CA ILE A 52 -3.58 8.58 -9.12
C ILE A 52 -2.87 8.52 -7.76
N ILE A 53 -3.56 8.87 -6.68
CA ILE A 53 -3.02 8.78 -5.31
C ILE A 53 -2.67 7.32 -4.96
N ALA A 54 -3.53 6.35 -5.28
CA ALA A 54 -3.27 4.93 -5.02
C ALA A 54 -2.05 4.41 -5.81
N MET A 55 -1.88 4.85 -7.06
CA MET A 55 -0.69 4.53 -7.85
C MET A 55 0.58 5.17 -7.25
N LEU A 56 0.47 6.40 -6.78
CA LEU A 56 1.59 7.10 -6.12
C LEU A 56 1.98 6.41 -4.81
N GLU A 57 1.01 5.98 -4.00
CA GLU A 57 1.25 5.23 -2.76
C GLU A 57 2.03 3.94 -3.02
N ALA A 58 1.64 3.17 -4.04
CA ALA A 58 2.31 1.93 -4.42
C ALA A 58 3.79 2.16 -4.82
N VAL A 59 4.08 3.29 -5.48
CA VAL A 59 5.45 3.68 -5.86
C VAL A 59 6.25 4.23 -4.67
N LEU A 60 5.59 5.00 -3.81
CA LEU A 60 6.22 5.62 -2.65
C LEU A 60 6.64 4.58 -1.59
N ASN A 61 5.88 3.52 -1.37
CA ASN A 61 6.19 2.49 -0.36
C ASN A 61 7.63 1.94 -0.46
N PRO A 62 8.11 1.46 -1.63
CA PRO A 62 9.51 1.05 -1.81
C PRO A 62 10.53 2.18 -1.57
N ILE A 63 10.20 3.42 -1.96
CA ILE A 63 11.10 4.57 -1.82
C ILE A 63 11.29 4.91 -0.33
N TRP A 64 10.21 4.91 0.46
CA TRP A 64 10.27 5.16 1.90
C TRP A 64 11.08 4.11 2.64
N VAL A 65 10.91 2.82 2.30
CA VAL A 65 11.69 1.74 2.93
C VAL A 65 13.18 1.88 2.61
N PHE A 66 13.53 2.20 1.36
CA PHE A 66 14.91 2.44 0.96
C PHE A 66 15.55 3.58 1.77
N MET A 67 14.84 4.70 1.95
CA MET A 67 15.37 5.84 2.71
C MET A 67 15.40 5.62 4.22
N GLY A 68 14.40 4.95 4.80
CA GLY A 68 14.23 4.85 6.25
C GLY A 68 15.02 3.71 6.90
N VAL A 69 15.12 2.56 6.24
CA VAL A 69 15.76 1.36 6.81
C VAL A 69 17.23 1.26 6.37
N GLY A 70 17.60 1.85 5.22
CA GLY A 70 18.98 1.87 4.73
C GLY A 70 19.58 0.49 4.41
N GLU A 71 18.81 -0.59 4.59
CA GLU A 71 19.17 -1.92 4.13
C GLU A 71 19.24 -1.89 2.62
N VAL A 72 20.43 -2.17 2.07
CA VAL A 72 20.64 -2.29 0.63
C VAL A 72 19.61 -3.30 0.12
N PRO A 73 18.63 -2.86 -0.68
CA PRO A 73 17.53 -3.72 -1.05
C PRO A 73 18.10 -4.93 -1.79
N THR A 74 17.75 -6.12 -1.30
CA THR A 74 18.13 -7.37 -1.97
C THR A 74 17.74 -7.28 -3.45
N THR A 75 18.51 -7.92 -4.34
CA THR A 75 18.28 -7.89 -5.79
C THR A 75 16.80 -8.11 -6.18
N TYR A 76 16.09 -8.97 -5.44
CA TYR A 76 14.65 -9.21 -5.63
C TYR A 76 13.76 -8.00 -5.34
N SER A 77 14.05 -7.19 -4.31
CA SER A 77 13.30 -5.97 -3.99
C SER A 77 13.48 -4.90 -5.07
N ILE A 78 14.67 -4.81 -5.66
CA ILE A 78 14.97 -3.90 -6.78
C ILE A 78 14.20 -4.35 -8.04
N ILE A 79 14.22 -5.64 -8.35
CA ILE A 79 13.45 -6.17 -9.49
C ILE A 79 11.96 -5.92 -9.30
N GLY A 80 11.44 -6.18 -8.09
CA GLY A 80 10.03 -5.94 -7.76
C GLY A 80 9.62 -4.47 -7.92
N SER A 81 10.43 -3.53 -7.41
CA SER A 81 10.14 -2.09 -7.53
C SER A 81 10.22 -1.60 -8.98
N VAL A 82 11.19 -2.08 -9.77
CA VAL A 82 11.29 -1.77 -11.21
C VAL A 82 10.05 -2.27 -11.97
N ILE A 83 9.58 -3.49 -11.70
CA ILE A 83 8.36 -4.04 -12.34
C ILE A 83 7.14 -3.18 -12.02
N ILE A 84 6.94 -2.80 -10.76
CA ILE A 84 5.81 -1.95 -10.33
C ILE A 84 5.89 -0.59 -11.01
N LEU A 85 7.06 0.05 -11.02
CA LEU A 85 7.28 1.34 -11.68
C LEU A 85 6.95 1.27 -13.17
N LEU A 86 7.41 0.23 -13.87
CA LEU A 86 7.11 0.02 -15.29
C LEU A 86 5.62 -0.20 -15.53
N ALA A 87 4.94 -0.98 -14.70
CA ALA A 87 3.50 -1.21 -14.81
C ALA A 87 2.70 0.08 -14.60
N VAL A 88 3.09 0.91 -13.63
CA VAL A 88 2.51 2.24 -13.38
C VAL A 88 2.73 3.14 -14.57
N LEU A 89 3.98 3.22 -15.08
CA LEU A 89 4.30 4.05 -16.24
C LEU A 89 3.49 3.65 -17.47
N TRP A 90 3.38 2.33 -17.72
CA TRP A 90 2.60 1.78 -18.82
C TRP A 90 1.11 2.13 -18.71
N ARG A 91 0.53 1.97 -17.51
CA ARG A 91 -0.86 2.36 -17.22
C ARG A 91 -1.06 3.85 -17.48
N THR A 92 -0.18 4.71 -16.97
CA THR A 92 -0.28 6.17 -17.16
C THR A 92 -0.15 6.58 -18.62
N LEU A 93 0.70 5.91 -19.42
CA LEU A 93 0.86 6.21 -20.84
C LEU A 93 -0.26 5.65 -21.73
N MET A 94 -0.84 4.50 -21.39
CA MET A 94 -1.91 3.87 -22.17
C MET A 94 -3.30 4.40 -21.84
N VAL A 95 -3.51 4.99 -20.65
CA VAL A 95 -4.76 5.69 -20.35
C VAL A 95 -4.78 7.00 -21.14
N LYS A 96 -5.38 6.94 -22.34
CA LYS A 96 -5.68 8.12 -23.16
C LYS A 96 -6.67 9.03 -22.40
N PRO A 97 -6.58 10.37 -22.54
CA PRO A 97 -7.47 11.34 -21.89
C PRO A 97 -8.97 11.28 -22.27
N ASP A 98 -9.42 10.27 -23.03
CA ASP A 98 -10.74 10.24 -23.70
C ASP A 98 -11.93 9.93 -22.77
N GLU A 99 -11.72 9.84 -21.46
CA GLU A 99 -12.78 9.66 -20.45
C GLU A 99 -13.11 10.98 -19.73
N LYS A 100 -12.80 12.14 -20.31
CA LYS A 100 -13.23 13.44 -19.77
C LYS A 100 -14.45 14.04 -20.47
N LEU A 101 -14.87 13.51 -21.62
CA LEU A 101 -15.95 14.12 -22.42
C LEU A 101 -17.35 13.48 -22.24
N ARG A 102 -17.49 12.39 -21.47
CA ARG A 102 -18.77 11.65 -21.34
C ARG A 102 -19.42 11.71 -19.94
N ILE A 103 -18.84 12.47 -19.01
CA ILE A 103 -19.40 12.69 -17.66
C ILE A 103 -20.03 14.11 -17.55
N VAL A 104 -20.06 14.87 -18.65
CA VAL A 104 -20.65 16.22 -18.72
C VAL A 104 -21.93 16.26 -19.58
N ASP A 105 -22.39 15.10 -20.08
CA ASP A 105 -23.67 14.92 -20.78
C ASP A 105 -24.67 14.10 -19.95
#